data_AF-A0A3E2CES1-F1
#
_entry.id   AF-A0A3E2CES1-F1
#
_cell.length_a   1.000
_cell.length_b   1.000
_cell.length_c   1.000
_cell.angle_alpha   90.00
_cell.angle_beta   90.00
_cell.angle_gamma   90.00
#
_symmetry.space_group_name_H-M   'P 1'
#
loop_
_entity.id
_entity.type
_entity.pdbx_description
1 polymer ?
#
loop_
_entity_poly.entity_id
_entity_poly.type
_entity_poly.pdbx_seq_one_letter_code
_entity_poly.pdbx_strand_id
1 'polypeptide(L)'
;LAVMGDGSFMMNVQEIETAVRVGSRMVVLVWEDNAYGLIKWKMELHAGEHEYVDFHNPDVPKLAESFGARGHAVKKPEDLYNMLREALDQESGVDVISCPVDYSENMKLIEKLGDIDFSN
;
A
#
# COMPACT_ATOMS: atom_id res chain seq x y z
N LEU A 1 6.09 -11.40 2.63
CA LEU A 1 5.05 -10.41 2.30
C LEU A 1 5.35 -9.14 3.08
N ALA A 2 5.57 -8.04 2.39
CA ALA A 2 5.62 -6.71 2.99
C ALA A 2 4.32 -5.99 2.63
N VAL A 3 3.74 -5.27 3.59
CA VAL A 3 2.52 -4.47 3.39
C VAL A 3 2.83 -3.05 3.79
N MET A 4 2.52 -2.09 2.92
CA MET A 4 2.86 -0.68 3.13
C MET A 4 1.90 0.24 2.38
N GLY A 5 1.81 1.50 2.83
CA GLY A 5 1.16 2.55 2.06
C GLY A 5 2.04 3.03 0.90
N ASP A 6 1.41 3.64 -0.09
CA ASP A 6 2.04 4.27 -1.26
C ASP A 6 3.13 5.29 -0.93
N GLY A 7 2.95 6.14 0.09
CA GLY A 7 3.96 7.09 0.53
C GLY A 7 5.23 6.39 1.05
N SER A 8 5.08 5.30 1.80
CA SER A 8 6.21 4.50 2.31
C SER A 8 6.89 3.70 1.19
N PHE A 9 6.09 3.18 0.25
CA PHE A 9 6.59 2.52 -0.95
C PHE A 9 7.49 3.44 -1.76
N MET A 10 7.05 4.68 -2.03
CA MET A 10 7.82 5.65 -2.80
C MET A 10 9.13 6.09 -2.12
N MET A 11 9.25 5.98 -0.80
CA MET A 11 10.52 6.26 -0.09
C MET A 11 11.59 5.18 -0.32
N ASN A 12 11.19 3.96 -0.68
CA ASN A 12 12.09 2.79 -0.73
C ASN A 12 11.98 1.98 -2.03
N VAL A 13 11.27 2.49 -3.03
CA VAL A 13 10.98 1.78 -4.28
C VAL A 13 12.25 1.34 -5.03
N GLN A 14 13.36 2.06 -4.86
CA GLN A 14 14.67 1.72 -5.42
C GLN A 14 15.19 0.36 -4.96
N GLU A 15 14.77 -0.14 -3.79
CA GLU A 15 15.22 -1.44 -3.27
C GLU A 15 14.61 -2.63 -4.03
N ILE A 16 13.62 -2.38 -4.90
CA ILE A 16 13.17 -3.39 -5.87
C ILE A 16 14.33 -3.78 -6.79
N GLU A 17 15.15 -2.82 -7.25
CA GLU A 17 16.37 -3.11 -8.02
C GLU A 17 17.27 -4.07 -7.24
N THR A 18 17.54 -3.76 -5.97
CA THR A 18 18.40 -4.57 -5.11
C THR A 18 17.85 -5.99 -5.00
N ALA A 19 16.56 -6.14 -4.72
CA ALA A 19 15.90 -7.44 -4.58
C ALA A 19 15.99 -8.27 -5.87
N VAL A 20 15.75 -7.64 -7.03
CA VAL A 20 15.89 -8.29 -8.34
C VAL A 20 17.34 -8.70 -8.60
N ARG A 21 18.31 -7.80 -8.40
CA ARG A 21 19.74 -8.05 -8.63
C ARG A 21 20.31 -9.18 -7.79
N VAL A 22 19.90 -9.30 -6.53
CA VAL A 22 20.36 -10.39 -5.64
C VAL A 22 19.51 -11.66 -5.72
N GLY A 23 18.45 -11.66 -6.56
CA GLY A 23 17.54 -12.80 -6.69
C GLY A 23 16.69 -13.07 -5.45
N SER A 24 16.45 -12.06 -4.61
CA SER A 24 15.63 -12.20 -3.41
C SER A 24 14.16 -12.32 -3.80
N ARG A 25 13.49 -13.39 -3.34
CA ARG A 25 12.05 -13.54 -3.50
C ARG A 25 11.31 -12.60 -2.57
N MET A 26 10.49 -11.70 -3.12
CA MET A 26 9.73 -10.74 -2.33
C MET A 26 8.33 -10.51 -2.92
N VAL A 27 7.34 -10.32 -2.05
CA VAL A 27 5.99 -9.87 -2.43
C VAL A 27 5.68 -8.62 -1.63
N VAL A 28 5.33 -7.54 -2.33
CA VAL A 28 4.99 -6.23 -1.76
C VAL A 28 3.55 -5.92 -2.09
N LEU A 29 2.72 -5.67 -1.08
CA LEU A 29 1.38 -5.13 -1.21
C LEU A 29 1.41 -3.65 -0.85
N VAL A 30 1.04 -2.81 -1.81
CA VAL A 30 0.94 -1.36 -1.68
C VAL A 30 -0.52 -0.99 -1.53
N TRP A 31 -0.90 -0.38 -0.41
CA TRP A 31 -2.19 0.27 -0.25
C TRP A 31 -2.09 1.69 -0.80
N GLU A 32 -2.86 1.96 -1.84
CA GLU A 32 -2.81 3.21 -2.59
C GLU A 32 -4.06 4.04 -2.27
N ASP A 33 -3.88 5.03 -1.40
CA ASP A 33 -4.89 6.02 -1.02
C ASP A 33 -4.54 7.44 -1.51
N ASN A 34 -3.38 7.59 -2.19
CA ASN A 34 -2.85 8.86 -2.71
C ASN A 34 -2.63 9.91 -1.61
N ALA A 35 -2.31 9.48 -0.39
CA ALA A 35 -2.09 10.38 0.73
C ALA A 35 -1.13 9.82 1.78
N TYR A 36 -0.59 10.70 2.62
CA TYR A 36 0.01 10.27 3.89
C TYR A 36 -1.10 9.99 4.91
N GLY A 37 -1.86 8.90 4.72
CA GLY A 37 -3.12 8.63 5.41
C GLY A 37 -3.10 8.82 6.94
N LEU A 38 -2.07 8.31 7.63
CA LEU A 38 -1.94 8.48 9.08
C LEU A 38 -1.66 9.93 9.51
N ILE A 39 -0.90 10.68 8.71
CA ILE A 39 -0.62 12.10 8.98
C ILE A 39 -1.88 12.92 8.73
N LYS A 40 -2.55 12.67 7.59
CA LYS A 40 -3.83 13.29 7.23
C LYS A 40 -4.87 13.10 8.32
N TRP A 41 -5.05 11.86 8.77
CA TRP A 41 -5.98 11.54 9.86
C TRP A 41 -5.67 12.31 11.15
N LYS A 42 -4.39 12.38 11.53
CA LYS A 42 -3.97 13.06 12.75
C LYS A 42 -4.15 14.58 12.66
N MET A 43 -3.96 15.17 11.48
CA MET A 43 -4.25 16.59 11.24
C MET A 43 -5.74 16.88 11.38
N GLU A 44 -6.59 16.09 10.72
CA GLU A 44 -8.06 16.20 10.82
C GLU A 44 -8.54 16.09 12.29
N LEU A 45 -8.01 15.12 13.04
CA LEU A 45 -8.39 14.92 14.44
C LEU A 45 -8.03 16.11 15.36
N HIS A 46 -6.91 16.81 15.09
CA HIS A 46 -6.40 17.86 15.97
C HIS A 46 -6.73 19.29 15.51
N ALA A 47 -6.78 19.52 14.21
CA ALA A 47 -6.96 20.83 13.59
C ALA A 47 -8.30 20.96 12.83
N GLY A 48 -8.96 19.85 12.50
CA GLY A 48 -10.18 19.84 11.69
C GLY A 48 -9.94 20.15 10.20
N GLU A 49 -8.67 20.17 9.78
CA GLU A 49 -8.24 20.38 8.40
C GLU A 49 -6.89 19.67 8.17
N HIS A 50 -6.53 19.45 6.91
CA HIS A 50 -5.26 18.87 6.50
C HIS A 50 -4.63 19.69 5.37
N GLU A 51 -3.29 19.72 5.32
CA GLU A 51 -2.54 20.40 4.26
C GLU A 51 -1.31 19.57 3.85
N TYR A 52 -0.95 19.61 2.56
CA TYR A 52 0.27 19.02 1.99
C TYR A 52 0.46 17.50 2.25
N VAL A 53 -0.64 16.77 2.45
CA VAL A 53 -0.62 15.32 2.69
C VAL A 53 -1.17 14.49 1.54
N ASP A 54 -1.87 15.12 0.59
CA ASP A 54 -2.38 14.46 -0.61
C ASP A 54 -1.36 14.59 -1.75
N PHE A 55 -1.22 13.54 -2.54
CA PHE A 55 -0.29 13.48 -3.66
C PHE A 55 -0.83 12.58 -4.77
N HIS A 56 -0.05 12.37 -5.82
CA HIS A 56 -0.36 11.41 -6.88
C HIS A 56 0.80 10.44 -7.02
N ASN A 57 0.48 9.18 -7.29
CA ASN A 57 1.49 8.16 -7.52
C ASN A 57 1.81 7.98 -9.01
N PRO A 58 3.03 7.54 -9.35
CA PRO A 58 3.28 6.95 -10.66
C PRO A 58 2.47 5.65 -10.82
N ASP A 59 2.40 5.13 -12.04
CA ASP A 59 1.82 3.80 -12.30
C ASP A 59 2.69 2.73 -11.61
N VAL A 60 2.28 2.31 -10.41
CA VAL A 60 3.04 1.40 -9.53
C VAL A 60 3.41 0.09 -10.23
N PRO A 61 2.48 -0.61 -10.94
CA PRO A 61 2.84 -1.79 -11.71
C PRO A 61 3.95 -1.54 -12.73
N LYS A 62 3.82 -0.48 -13.55
CA LYS A 62 4.86 -0.16 -14.56
C LYS A 62 6.18 0.25 -13.92
N LEU A 63 6.13 0.92 -12.77
CA LEU A 63 7.34 1.29 -12.03
C LEU A 63 8.06 0.02 -11.54
N ALA A 64 7.34 -0.96 -10.99
CA ALA A 64 7.91 -2.25 -10.61
C ALA A 64 8.51 -3.00 -11.81
N GLU A 65 7.80 -3.04 -12.95
CA GLU A 65 8.29 -3.64 -14.20
C GLU A 65 9.59 -2.98 -14.68
N SER A 66 9.74 -1.66 -14.48
CA SER A 66 10.96 -0.94 -14.87
C SER A 66 12.22 -1.41 -14.11
N PHE A 67 12.06 -2.00 -12.92
CA PHE A 67 13.14 -2.62 -12.15
C PHE A 67 13.34 -4.11 -12.44
N GLY A 68 12.52 -4.70 -13.32
CA GLY A 68 12.52 -6.14 -13.61
C GLY A 68 11.67 -6.98 -12.64
N ALA A 69 10.82 -6.35 -11.83
CA ALA A 69 9.83 -7.03 -11.00
C ALA A 69 8.52 -7.26 -11.78
N ARG A 70 7.60 -8.05 -11.21
CA ARG A 70 6.24 -8.24 -11.74
C ARG A 70 5.31 -7.24 -11.07
N GLY A 71 4.70 -6.37 -11.87
CA GLY A 71 3.72 -5.39 -11.41
C GLY A 71 2.29 -5.92 -11.55
N HIS A 72 1.47 -5.70 -10.53
CA HIS A 72 0.06 -6.08 -10.51
C HIS A 72 -0.81 -4.94 -9.99
N ALA A 73 -2.02 -4.80 -10.52
CA ALA A 73 -3.00 -3.83 -10.05
C ALA A 73 -4.33 -4.51 -9.75
N VAL A 74 -4.80 -4.38 -8.52
CA VAL A 74 -6.13 -4.83 -8.10
C VAL A 74 -7.16 -3.91 -8.73
N LYS A 75 -8.09 -4.48 -9.50
CA LYS A 75 -9.19 -3.73 -10.15
C LYS A 75 -10.49 -3.86 -9.40
N LYS A 76 -10.70 -4.98 -8.71
CA LYS A 76 -11.88 -5.26 -7.90
C LYS A 76 -11.49 -5.92 -6.58
N PRO A 77 -12.27 -5.75 -5.50
CA PRO A 77 -11.97 -6.37 -4.20
C PRO A 77 -11.79 -7.88 -4.28
N GLU A 78 -12.55 -8.56 -5.16
CA GLU A 78 -12.49 -10.01 -5.31
C GLU A 78 -11.18 -10.51 -5.93
N ASP A 79 -10.47 -9.64 -6.66
CA ASP A 79 -9.22 -9.99 -7.35
C ASP A 79 -8.04 -10.09 -6.36
N LEU A 80 -8.10 -9.36 -5.24
CA LEU A 80 -7.00 -9.23 -4.29
C LEU A 80 -6.53 -10.59 -3.76
N TYR A 81 -7.47 -11.46 -3.36
CA TYR A 81 -7.14 -12.75 -2.78
C TYR A 81 -6.37 -13.65 -3.77
N ASN A 82 -6.88 -13.77 -5.00
CA ASN A 82 -6.27 -14.62 -6.02
C ASN A 82 -4.90 -14.09 -6.41
N MET A 83 -4.77 -12.77 -6.60
CA MET A 83 -3.52 -12.11 -6.97
C MET A 83 -2.44 -12.25 -5.89
N LEU A 84 -2.79 -12.06 -4.62
CA LEU A 84 -1.87 -12.28 -3.50
C LEU A 84 -1.44 -13.75 -3.42
N ARG A 85 -2.37 -14.69 -3.59
CA ARG A 85 -2.05 -16.12 -3.57
C ARG A 85 -1.08 -16.48 -4.70
N GLU A 86 -1.37 -16.04 -5.92
CA GLU A 86 -0.52 -16.29 -7.10
C GLU A 86 0.89 -15.71 -6.94
N ALA A 87 1.02 -14.50 -6.37
CA ALA A 87 2.32 -13.90 -6.08
C ALA A 87 3.08 -14.64 -4.96
N LEU A 88 2.38 -15.09 -3.92
CA LEU A 88 2.98 -15.85 -2.83
C LEU A 88 3.38 -17.27 -3.26
N ASP A 89 2.69 -17.87 -4.21
CA ASP A 89 3.01 -19.19 -4.75
C ASP A 89 4.21 -19.16 -5.72
N GLN A 90 4.67 -17.98 -6.16
CA GLN A 90 5.89 -17.87 -6.97
C GLN A 90 7.12 -18.32 -6.17
N GLU A 91 7.96 -19.15 -6.79
CA GLU A 91 9.20 -19.65 -6.16
C GLU A 91 10.34 -18.62 -6.16
N SER A 92 10.28 -17.60 -7.03
CA SER A 92 11.35 -16.60 -7.18
C SER A 92 10.85 -15.28 -7.78
N GLY A 93 11.69 -14.24 -7.69
CA GLY A 93 11.42 -12.91 -8.23
C GLY A 93 10.66 -12.01 -7.25
N VAL A 94 10.37 -10.81 -7.72
CA VAL A 94 9.71 -9.77 -6.93
C VAL A 94 8.35 -9.48 -7.54
N ASP A 95 7.30 -9.54 -6.73
CA ASP A 95 5.94 -9.13 -7.07
C ASP A 95 5.57 -7.87 -6.32
N VAL A 96 5.04 -6.87 -7.02
CA VAL A 96 4.50 -5.64 -6.44
C VAL A 96 3.04 -5.53 -6.84
N ILE A 97 2.15 -5.53 -5.84
CA ILE A 97 0.70 -5.47 -6.01
C ILE A 97 0.23 -4.11 -5.51
N SER A 98 -0.27 -3.26 -6.40
CA SER A 98 -1.01 -2.05 -6.01
C SER A 98 -2.47 -2.42 -5.75
N CYS A 99 -2.96 -2.00 -4.59
CA CYS A 99 -4.34 -2.15 -4.15
C CYS A 99 -4.89 -0.77 -3.81
N PRO A 100 -5.72 -0.18 -4.69
CA PRO A 100 -6.45 1.05 -4.37
C PRO A 100 -7.33 0.84 -3.14
N VAL A 101 -7.28 1.76 -2.19
CA VAL A 101 -8.10 1.73 -0.98
C VAL A 101 -8.81 3.07 -0.78
N ASP A 102 -10.09 3.00 -0.40
CA ASP A 102 -10.83 4.19 0.01
C ASP A 102 -10.66 4.41 1.51
N TYR A 103 -9.83 5.39 1.87
CA TYR A 103 -9.53 5.68 3.27
C TYR A 103 -10.71 6.29 4.05
N SER A 104 -11.78 6.73 3.37
CA SER A 104 -12.98 7.27 4.03
C SER A 104 -13.71 6.20 4.85
N GLU A 105 -13.61 4.93 4.47
CA GLU A 105 -14.16 3.81 5.25
C GLU A 105 -13.41 3.59 6.58
N ASN A 106 -12.13 3.95 6.63
CA ASN A 106 -11.32 3.81 7.84
C ASN A 106 -11.78 4.80 8.92
N MET A 107 -12.26 5.98 8.54
CA MET A 107 -12.87 6.94 9.48
C MET A 107 -14.14 6.38 10.12
N LYS A 108 -15.00 5.72 9.34
CA LYS A 108 -16.20 5.05 9.85
C LYS A 108 -15.86 3.90 10.79
N LEU A 109 -14.80 3.16 10.48
CA LEU A 109 -14.28 2.11 11.36
C LEU A 109 -13.75 2.69 12.67
N ILE A 110 -13.01 3.79 12.62
CA ILE A 110 -12.46 4.46 13.82
C ILE A 110 -13.58 5.09 14.67
N GLU A 111 -14.60 5.70 14.08
CA GLU A 111 -15.79 6.15 14.83
C GLU A 111 -16.45 4.96 15.55
N LYS A 112 -16.59 3.83 14.86
CA LYS A 112 -17.15 2.59 15.42
C LYS A 112 -16.25 1.94 16.48
N LEU A 113 -14.93 2.09 16.36
CA LEU A 113 -13.94 1.58 17.32
C LEU A 113 -13.68 2.56 18.47
N GLY A 114 -13.99 3.85 18.32
CA GLY A 114 -13.91 4.88 19.36
C GLY A 114 -14.95 4.70 20.46
N ASP A 115 -16.00 3.92 20.19
CA ASP A 115 -16.92 3.39 21.20
C ASP A 115 -16.34 2.21 22.01
N ILE A 116 -15.12 1.75 21.71
CA ILE A 116 -14.42 0.72 22.49
C ILE A 116 -13.54 1.42 23.53
N ASP A 117 -14.06 1.47 24.74
CA ASP A 117 -13.34 1.85 25.94
C ASP A 117 -12.16 0.86 26.18
N PHE A 118 -10.93 1.36 26.04
CA PHE A 118 -9.72 0.60 26.36
C PHE A 118 -9.37 0.64 27.86
N SER A 119 -10.27 1.14 28.72
CA SER A 119 -10.12 1.01 30.18
C SER A 119 -10.60 -0.36 30.67
N ASN A 120 -9.73 -1.37 30.49
CA ASN A 120 -9.70 -2.56 31.34
C ASN A 120 -8.25 -3.04 31.51
#